data_AF-A0ABD2P4G2-F1
#
_entry.id   AF-A0ABD2P4G2-F1
#
_cell.length_a   1.000
_cell.length_b   1.000
_cell.length_c   1.000
_cell.angle_alpha   90.00
_cell.angle_beta   90.00
_cell.angle_gamma   90.00
#
_symmetry.space_group_name_H-M   'P 1'
#
loop_
_entity.id
_entity.type
_entity.pdbx_description
1 polymer ?
#
loop_
_entity_poly.entity_id
_entity_poly.type
_entity_poly.pdbx_seq_one_letter_code
_entity_poly.pdbx_strand_id
1 'polypeptide(L)'
;MKTRKKWIRENTWNFIEKRKAQHKELITVRALTDKKEQHWVNQNLNKRVKRAVRSDKKVWTEYLALRAQSTNKNMRELYQITKHLSAKTSLQTPTVILPLKQRTS
;
A
#
# COMPACT_ATOMS: atom_id res chain seq x y z
N MET A 1 6.09 1.84 -17.00
CA MET A 1 4.86 1.48 -16.26
C MET A 1 5.24 0.72 -14.99
N LYS A 2 4.74 1.11 -13.79
CA LYS A 2 4.97 0.31 -12.57
C LYS A 2 4.29 -1.06 -12.74
N THR A 3 5.05 -2.14 -12.63
CA THR A 3 4.56 -3.51 -12.76
C THR A 3 3.48 -3.79 -11.71
N ARG A 4 2.31 -4.29 -12.14
CA ARG A 4 1.24 -4.69 -11.23
C ARG A 4 1.77 -5.84 -10.35
N LYS A 5 1.75 -5.64 -9.03
CA LYS A 5 2.12 -6.68 -8.06
C LYS A 5 1.14 -7.85 -8.21
N LYS A 6 1.67 -9.05 -8.43
CA LYS A 6 0.88 -10.28 -8.66
C LYS A 6 -0.05 -10.66 -7.50
N TRP A 7 0.22 -10.19 -6.28
CA TRP A 7 -0.59 -10.49 -5.09
C TRP A 7 -1.75 -9.51 -4.85
N ILE A 8 -1.79 -8.37 -5.57
CA ILE A 8 -2.89 -7.41 -5.45
C ILE A 8 -3.99 -7.83 -6.42
N ARG A 9 -5.22 -7.98 -5.92
CA ARG A 9 -6.39 -8.38 -6.70
C ARG A 9 -6.88 -7.24 -7.59
N GLU A 10 -7.58 -7.58 -8.66
CA GLU A 10 -8.11 -6.59 -9.61
C GLU A 10 -9.05 -5.57 -8.94
N ASN A 11 -9.90 -6.02 -8.01
CA ASN A 11 -10.78 -5.12 -7.25
C ASN A 11 -9.99 -4.05 -6.46
N THR A 12 -8.82 -4.40 -5.93
CA THR A 12 -7.95 -3.45 -5.22
C THR A 12 -7.27 -2.49 -6.19
N TRP A 13 -6.90 -2.95 -7.39
CA TRP A 13 -6.43 -2.07 -8.46
C TRP A 13 -7.48 -1.04 -8.87
N ASN A 14 -8.74 -1.45 -8.99
CA ASN A 14 -9.85 -0.53 -9.27
C ASN A 14 -9.95 0.59 -8.21
N PHE A 15 -9.80 0.27 -6.92
CA PHE A 15 -9.77 1.29 -5.87
C PHE A 15 -8.56 2.22 -5.97
N ILE A 16 -7.38 1.70 -6.33
CA ILE A 16 -6.16 2.50 -6.51
C ILE A 16 -6.33 3.47 -7.69
N GLU A 17 -6.90 3.00 -8.79
CA GLU A 17 -7.16 3.82 -9.98
C GLU A 17 -8.19 4.91 -9.70
N LYS A 18 -9.31 4.57 -9.04
CA LYS A 18 -10.30 5.56 -8.57
C LYS A 18 -9.67 6.61 -7.66
N ARG A 19 -8.82 6.21 -6.70
CA ARG A 19 -8.11 7.15 -5.82
C ARG A 19 -7.14 8.05 -6.58
N LYS A 20 -6.49 7.55 -7.64
CA LYS A 20 -5.60 8.37 -8.49
C LYS A 20 -6.38 9.41 -9.29
N ALA A 21 -7.52 9.03 -9.88
CA ALA A 21 -8.40 9.94 -10.60
C ALA A 21 -8.89 11.06 -9.66
N GLN A 22 -9.45 10.68 -8.51
CA GLN A 22 -9.91 11.62 -7.48
C GLN A 22 -8.80 12.59 -7.02
N HIS A 23 -7.58 12.09 -6.85
CA HIS A 23 -6.47 12.93 -6.41
C HIS A 23 -6.07 13.95 -7.49
N LYS A 24 -6.15 13.60 -8.77
CA LYS A 24 -5.93 14.54 -9.88
C LYS A 24 -7.00 15.64 -9.86
N GLU A 25 -8.27 15.26 -9.72
CA GLU A 25 -9.38 16.20 -9.62
C GLU A 25 -9.17 17.18 -8.45
N LEU A 26 -8.81 16.68 -7.28
CA LEU A 26 -8.51 17.51 -6.10
C LEU A 26 -7.42 18.55 -6.36
N ILE A 27 -6.38 18.21 -7.13
CA ILE A 27 -5.30 19.13 -7.47
C ILE A 27 -5.79 20.23 -8.43
N THR A 28 -6.75 19.92 -9.31
CA THR A 28 -7.28 20.86 -10.31
C THR A 28 -8.37 21.80 -9.79
N VAL A 29 -9.07 21.45 -8.71
CA VAL A 29 -10.19 22.23 -8.16
C VAL A 29 -9.72 23.56 -7.58
N ARG A 30 -10.33 24.66 -8.03
CA ARG A 30 -10.02 26.03 -7.58
C ARG A 30 -10.91 26.54 -6.44
N ALA A 31 -12.18 26.16 -6.41
CA ALA A 31 -13.13 26.60 -5.38
C ALA A 31 -12.85 25.91 -4.03
N LEU A 32 -12.90 26.69 -2.94
CA LEU A 32 -12.57 26.20 -1.59
C LEU A 32 -13.62 25.23 -1.02
N THR A 33 -14.90 25.47 -1.29
CA THR A 33 -16.02 24.60 -0.88
C THR A 33 -15.86 23.20 -1.47
N ASP A 34 -15.65 23.14 -2.77
CA ASP A 34 -15.50 21.91 -3.53
C ASP A 34 -14.24 21.17 -3.10
N LYS A 35 -13.16 21.90 -2.81
CA LYS A 35 -11.90 21.31 -2.32
C LYS A 35 -12.08 20.53 -1.02
N LYS A 36 -12.93 21.00 -0.09
CA LYS A 36 -13.19 20.30 1.18
C LYS A 36 -13.92 18.98 0.95
N GLU A 37 -14.95 18.99 0.11
CA GLU A 37 -15.68 17.77 -0.25
C GLU A 37 -14.79 16.78 -0.99
N GLN A 38 -14.06 17.24 -2.00
CA GLN A 38 -13.13 16.42 -2.78
C GLN A 38 -12.02 15.82 -1.91
N HIS A 39 -11.57 16.56 -0.89
CA HIS A 39 -10.62 16.06 0.10
C HIS A 39 -11.23 14.95 0.97
N TRP A 40 -12.47 15.11 1.43
CA TRP A 40 -13.18 14.07 2.18
C TRP A 40 -13.36 12.78 1.34
N VAL A 41 -13.75 12.92 0.07
CA VAL A 41 -13.89 11.77 -0.86
C VAL A 41 -12.53 11.08 -1.06
N ASN A 42 -11.46 11.85 -1.32
CA ASN A 42 -10.11 11.30 -1.46
C ASN A 42 -9.62 10.58 -0.19
N GLN A 43 -9.94 11.09 1.01
CA GLN A 43 -9.62 10.42 2.26
C GLN A 43 -10.36 9.08 2.40
N ASN A 44 -11.64 9.03 2.05
CA ASN A 44 -12.42 7.80 2.11
C ASN A 44 -11.92 6.75 1.11
N LEU A 45 -11.60 7.15 -0.12
CA LEU A 45 -10.97 6.27 -1.11
C LEU A 45 -9.60 5.76 -0.62
N ASN A 46 -8.78 6.62 -0.01
CA ASN A 46 -7.51 6.21 0.59
C ASN A 46 -7.70 5.18 1.72
N LYS A 47 -8.71 5.35 2.59
CA LYS A 47 -9.06 4.36 3.62
C LYS A 47 -9.46 3.03 3.00
N ARG A 48 -10.29 3.04 1.95
CA ARG A 48 -10.72 1.83 1.21
C ARG A 48 -9.54 1.11 0.57
N VAL A 49 -8.67 1.84 -0.14
CA VAL A 49 -7.43 1.27 -0.72
C VAL A 49 -6.58 0.61 0.35
N LYS A 50 -6.32 1.31 1.47
CA LYS A 50 -5.51 0.75 2.58
C LYS A 50 -6.12 -0.53 3.16
N ARG A 51 -7.44 -0.58 3.34
CA ARG A 51 -8.14 -1.79 3.82
C ARG A 51 -8.03 -2.94 2.82
N ALA A 52 -8.32 -2.68 1.55
CA ALA A 52 -8.27 -3.68 0.49
C ALA A 52 -6.85 -4.25 0.31
N VAL A 53 -5.82 -3.39 0.26
CA VAL A 53 -4.42 -3.83 0.16
C VAL A 53 -3.99 -4.69 1.36
N ARG A 54 -4.43 -4.35 2.57
CA ARG A 54 -4.14 -5.19 3.76
C ARG A 54 -4.82 -6.56 3.67
N SER A 55 -6.07 -6.59 3.20
CA SER A 55 -6.80 -7.84 2.98
C SER A 55 -6.11 -8.72 1.94
N ASP A 56 -5.76 -8.16 0.78
CA ASP A 56 -5.04 -8.88 -0.29
C ASP A 56 -3.70 -9.40 0.20
N LYS A 57 -2.95 -8.56 0.94
CA LYS A 57 -1.67 -8.97 1.53
C LYS A 57 -1.84 -10.13 2.50
N LYS A 58 -2.87 -10.10 3.36
CA LYS A 58 -3.17 -11.16 4.33
C LYS A 58 -3.43 -12.49 3.60
N VAL A 59 -4.32 -12.49 2.61
CA VAL A 59 -4.63 -13.69 1.84
C VAL A 59 -3.41 -14.22 1.08
N TRP A 60 -2.61 -13.33 0.51
CA TRP A 60 -1.38 -13.73 -0.16
C TRP A 60 -0.36 -14.35 0.81
N THR A 61 -0.18 -13.77 2.00
CA THR A 61 0.71 -14.33 3.02
C THR A 61 0.23 -15.68 3.55
N GLU A 62 -1.07 -15.86 3.71
CA GLU A 62 -1.67 -17.15 4.11
C GLU A 62 -1.45 -18.21 3.03
N TYR A 63 -1.68 -17.86 1.76
CA TYR A 63 -1.38 -18.74 0.62
C TYR A 63 0.10 -19.16 0.59
N LEU A 64 1.02 -18.22 0.80
CA LEU A 64 2.45 -18.51 0.86
C LEU A 64 2.79 -19.45 2.02
N ALA A 65 2.20 -19.25 3.20
CA ALA A 65 2.42 -20.11 4.35
C ALA A 65 1.95 -21.55 4.10
N LEU A 66 0.75 -21.71 3.52
CA LEU A 66 0.23 -23.02 3.11
C LEU A 66 1.13 -23.68 2.06
N ARG A 67 1.59 -22.91 1.07
CA ARG A 67 2.51 -23.42 0.05
C ARG A 67 3.81 -23.90 0.67
N ALA A 68 4.41 -23.15 1.60
CA ALA A 68 5.60 -23.58 2.33
C ALA A 68 5.38 -24.91 3.07
N GLN A 69 4.26 -25.07 3.77
CA GLN A 69 3.93 -26.31 4.49
C GLN A 69 3.80 -27.52 3.55
N SER A 70 3.25 -27.32 2.35
CA SER A 70 3.08 -28.38 1.35
C SER A 70 4.35 -28.70 0.55
N THR A 71 5.40 -27.86 0.63
CA THR A 71 6.60 -27.99 -0.20
C THR A 71 7.59 -28.99 0.40
N ASN A 72 7.43 -30.29 0.07
CA ASN A 72 8.31 -31.34 0.61
C ASN A 72 9.57 -31.63 -0.23
N LYS A 73 9.58 -31.31 -1.54
CA LYS A 73 10.65 -31.71 -2.47
C LYS A 73 11.47 -30.57 -3.08
N ASN A 74 10.96 -29.33 -3.01
CA ASN A 74 11.62 -28.17 -3.63
C ASN A 74 12.19 -27.22 -2.57
N MET A 75 13.36 -27.56 -2.02
CA MET A 75 14.01 -26.78 -0.95
C MET A 75 14.32 -25.33 -1.36
N ARG A 76 14.59 -25.09 -2.65
CA ARG A 76 14.81 -23.73 -3.19
C ARG A 76 13.55 -22.88 -3.08
N GLU A 77 12.40 -23.46 -3.41
CA GLU A 77 11.10 -22.79 -3.31
C GLU A 77 10.72 -22.54 -1.85
N LEU A 78 10.91 -23.53 -0.98
CA LEU A 78 10.70 -23.38 0.46
C LEU A 78 11.56 -22.23 1.03
N TYR A 79 12.85 -22.18 0.68
CA TYR A 79 13.74 -21.09 1.11
C TYR A 79 13.24 -19.72 0.64
N GLN A 80 12.83 -19.59 -0.63
CA GLN A 80 12.33 -18.32 -1.18
C GLN A 80 11.05 -17.86 -0.48
N ILE A 81 10.11 -18.77 -0.22
CA ILE A 81 8.86 -18.46 0.47
C ILE A 81 9.13 -18.06 1.92
N THR A 82 9.93 -18.85 2.64
CA THR A 82 10.29 -18.57 4.04
C THR A 82 11.05 -17.25 4.16
N LYS A 83 11.97 -16.94 3.22
CA LYS A 83 12.66 -15.64 3.15
C LYS A 83 11.69 -14.48 2.92
N HIS A 84 10.66 -14.68 2.09
CA HIS A 84 9.64 -13.65 1.85
C HIS A 84 8.76 -13.40 3.08
N LEU A 85 8.41 -14.46 3.82
CA LEU A 85 7.63 -14.39 5.05
C LEU A 85 8.44 -13.83 6.23
N SER A 86 9.72 -14.23 6.35
CA SER A 86 10.62 -13.81 7.42
C SER A 86 11.19 -12.41 7.23
N ALA A 87 11.08 -11.85 6.03
CA ALA A 87 11.30 -10.44 5.76
C ALA A 87 10.21 -9.58 6.44
N LYS A 88 10.18 -9.58 7.77
CA LYS A 88 9.57 -8.53 8.57
C LYS A 88 10.33 -7.24 8.26
N THR A 89 9.60 -6.30 7.67
CA THR A 89 9.58 -4.89 8.06
C THR A 89 10.84 -4.44 8.78
N SER A 90 11.86 -3.95 8.04
CA SER A 90 12.64 -2.87 8.62
C SER A 90 11.60 -1.85 9.08
N LEU A 91 11.58 -1.62 10.38
CA LEU A 91 10.83 -0.55 10.98
C LEU A 91 11.04 0.67 10.07
N GLN A 92 9.95 1.30 9.64
CA GLN A 92 10.05 2.72 9.34
C GLN A 92 10.60 3.29 10.64
N THR A 93 11.91 3.56 10.67
CA THR A 93 12.48 4.42 11.70
C THR A 93 11.56 5.63 11.69
N PRO A 94 10.98 6.04 12.83
CA PRO A 94 10.29 7.31 12.85
C PRO A 94 11.32 8.30 12.37
N THR A 95 11.11 8.88 11.19
CA THR A 95 11.90 10.00 10.72
C THR A 95 11.67 11.05 11.79
N VAL A 96 12.60 11.15 12.73
CA VAL A 96 12.66 12.26 13.68
C VAL A 96 12.71 13.48 12.78
N ILE A 97 11.59 14.20 12.71
CA ILE A 97 11.56 15.51 12.08
C ILE A 97 12.45 16.35 12.97
N LEU A 98 13.72 16.46 12.60
CA LEU A 98 14.63 17.44 13.20
C LEU A 98 13.95 18.80 13.01
N PRO A 99 13.73 19.58 14.08
CA PRO A 99 13.13 20.89 13.94
C PRO A 99 14.01 21.73 13.01
N LEU A 100 13.37 22.32 11.99
CA LEU A 100 13.98 23.30 11.10
C LEU A 100 14.68 24.34 11.97
N LYS A 101 16.01 24.30 11.99
CA LYS A 101 16.84 25.31 12.63
C LYS A 101 16.41 26.65 12.03
N GLN A 102 15.81 27.50 12.87
CA GLN A 102 15.37 28.80 12.43
C GLN A 102 16.59 29.55 11.89
N ARG A 103 16.53 29.97 10.62
CA ARG A 103 17.49 30.92 10.07
C ARG A 103 17.29 32.21 10.85
N THR A 104 18.23 32.50 11.74
CA THR A 104 18.39 33.83 12.31
C THR A 104 18.89 34.78 11.22
N SER A 105 18.46 36.04 11.37
CA SER A 105 18.52 37.21 10.49
C SER A 105 19.77 37.41 9.65
#